data_AF-A0A7Z0J6V2-F1
#
_entry.id   AF-A0A7Z0J6V2-F1
#
_cell.length_a   1.000
_cell.length_b   1.000
_cell.length_c   1.000
_cell.angle_alpha   90.00
_cell.angle_beta   90.00
_cell.angle_gamma   90.00
#
_symmetry.space_group_name_H-M   'P 1'
#
loop_
_entity.id
_entity.type
_entity.pdbx_description
1 polymer ?
#
loop_
_entity_poly.entity_id
_entity_poly.type
_entity_poly.pdbx_seq_one_letter_code
_entity_poly.pdbx_strand_id
1 'polypeptide(L)'
;MATVLAWLAGSGVVQGIIMGATLSFLTAILILNAVGRRITTTVNGWSAIRACGQADNGLLVRAACAKALPLVNVFEEAAYWTTTTDASGQKLAGRYGYVLRFAAGQLPPNDAFWSLTPTDVAGYMVNNSAHRSSVGDRSNLAKNVDGSVDIYLQHQAPAGRERNWLPTPAADFKLMLRVYLPGGSILDGTYQVPPVVKELR
;
A
#
# COMPACT_ATOMS: atom_id res chain seq x y z
N MET A 1 -24.47 26.55 -25.17
CA MET A 1 -23.09 26.04 -24.95
C MET A 1 -22.04 26.90 -25.66
N ALA A 2 -22.22 27.23 -26.95
CA ALA A 2 -21.29 28.08 -27.71
C ALA A 2 -21.08 29.51 -27.15
N THR A 3 -22.11 30.12 -26.56
CA THR A 3 -22.06 31.48 -25.98
C THR A 3 -21.28 31.57 -24.66
N VAL A 4 -21.32 30.51 -23.84
CA VAL A 4 -20.59 30.45 -22.57
C VAL A 4 -19.10 30.24 -22.81
N LEU A 5 -18.74 29.34 -23.73
CA LEU A 5 -17.33 29.12 -24.11
C LEU A 5 -16.72 30.37 -24.76
N ALA A 6 -17.48 31.09 -25.60
CA ALA A 6 -17.03 32.36 -26.17
C ALA A 6 -16.84 33.46 -25.12
N TRP A 7 -17.71 33.54 -24.10
CA TRP A 7 -17.58 34.47 -22.99
C TRP A 7 -16.37 34.15 -22.09
N LEU A 8 -16.15 32.87 -21.77
CA LEU A 8 -14.95 32.39 -21.06
C LEU A 8 -13.67 32.73 -21.83
N ALA A 9 -13.71 32.65 -23.17
CA ALA A 9 -12.57 32.96 -24.04
C ALA A 9 -12.31 34.47 -24.22
N GLY A 10 -13.30 35.34 -23.95
CA GLY A 10 -13.18 36.79 -24.14
C GLY A 10 -12.78 37.59 -22.90
N SER A 11 -12.86 37.01 -21.70
CA SER A 11 -12.57 37.73 -20.45
C SER A 11 -11.21 37.37 -19.87
N GLY A 12 -10.26 38.32 -19.91
CA GLY A 12 -8.93 38.15 -19.31
C GLY A 12 -8.96 37.89 -17.80
N VAL A 13 -9.95 38.41 -17.08
CA VAL A 13 -10.13 38.14 -15.64
C VAL A 13 -10.50 36.68 -15.41
N VAL A 14 -11.45 36.15 -16.18
CA VAL A 14 -11.87 34.75 -16.09
C VAL A 14 -10.72 33.82 -16.45
N GLN A 15 -9.97 34.14 -17.51
CA GLN A 15 -8.77 33.39 -17.90
C GLN A 15 -7.70 33.40 -16.80
N GLY A 16 -7.44 34.57 -16.19
CA GLY A 16 -6.51 34.70 -15.07
C GLY A 16 -6.90 33.85 -13.86
N ILE A 17 -8.20 33.81 -13.52
CA ILE A 17 -8.72 32.96 -12.43
C ILE A 17 -8.50 31.46 -12.76
N ILE A 18 -8.85 31.03 -13.98
CA ILE A 18 -8.68 29.63 -14.39
C ILE A 18 -7.20 29.24 -14.35
N MET A 19 -6.32 30.04 -14.96
CA MET A 19 -4.88 29.80 -14.96
C MET A 19 -4.30 29.75 -13.55
N GLY A 20 -4.63 30.73 -12.70
CA GLY A 20 -4.18 30.78 -11.32
C GLY A 20 -4.63 29.57 -10.51
N ALA A 21 -5.90 29.17 -10.64
CA ALA A 21 -6.44 27.99 -9.96
C ALA A 21 -5.77 26.69 -10.44
N THR A 22 -5.62 26.51 -11.75
CA THR A 22 -4.95 25.34 -12.33
C THR A 22 -3.49 25.25 -11.88
N LEU A 23 -2.74 26.36 -11.97
CA LEU A 23 -1.34 26.39 -11.55
C LEU A 23 -1.20 26.11 -10.05
N SER A 24 -2.07 26.69 -9.22
CA SER A 24 -2.09 26.46 -7.77
C SER A 24 -2.37 24.99 -7.45
N PHE A 25 -3.35 24.37 -8.11
CA PHE A 25 -3.68 22.96 -7.92
C PHE A 25 -2.52 22.05 -8.31
N LEU A 26 -1.94 22.24 -9.50
CA LEU A 26 -0.81 21.44 -9.97
C LEU A 26 0.42 21.60 -9.07
N THR A 27 0.71 22.83 -8.64
CA THR A 27 1.80 23.12 -7.71
C THR A 27 1.57 22.43 -6.37
N ALA A 28 0.35 22.48 -5.83
CA ALA A 28 0.01 21.77 -4.61
C ALA A 28 0.24 20.25 -4.77
N ILE A 29 -0.22 19.63 -5.86
CA ILE A 29 0.01 18.20 -6.11
C ILE A 29 1.50 17.86 -6.19
N LEU A 30 2.32 18.70 -6.84
CA LEU A 30 3.77 18.52 -6.91
C LEU A 30 4.41 18.60 -5.51
N ILE A 31 4.05 19.61 -4.71
CA ILE A 31 4.52 19.76 -3.33
C ILE A 31 4.13 18.55 -2.50
N LEU A 32 2.87 18.11 -2.55
CA LEU A 32 2.40 16.96 -1.77
C LEU A 32 3.12 15.67 -2.18
N ASN A 33 3.40 15.48 -3.47
CA ASN A 33 4.19 14.33 -3.93
C ASN A 33 5.63 14.39 -3.44
N ALA A 34 6.25 15.58 -3.43
CA ALA A 34 7.62 15.77 -2.93
C ALA A 34 7.71 15.52 -1.42
N VAL A 35 6.77 16.09 -0.64
CA VAL A 35 6.65 15.86 0.80
C VAL A 35 6.42 14.38 1.07
N GLY A 36 5.47 13.75 0.37
CA GLY A 36 5.17 12.33 0.49
C GLY A 36 6.40 11.45 0.27
N ARG A 37 7.19 11.71 -0.79
CA ARG A 37 8.44 10.99 -1.05
C ARG A 37 9.46 11.18 0.07
N ARG A 38 9.59 12.39 0.61
CA ARG A 38 10.54 12.70 1.69
C ARG A 38 10.24 11.96 2.99
N ILE A 39 8.96 11.77 3.31
CA ILE A 39 8.52 11.11 4.56
C ILE A 39 8.31 9.60 4.41
N THR A 40 8.49 9.06 3.19
CA THR A 40 8.35 7.63 2.91
C THR A 40 9.70 6.95 3.07
N THR A 41 9.72 5.86 3.83
CA THR A 41 10.86 4.94 3.88
C THR A 41 10.53 3.70 3.05
N THR A 42 11.42 3.31 2.16
CA THR A 42 11.28 2.10 1.33
C THR A 42 12.38 1.10 1.66
N VAL A 43 11.99 -0.12 2.07
CA VAL A 43 12.89 -1.24 2.35
C VAL A 43 12.30 -2.49 1.71
N ASN A 44 13.10 -3.28 1.00
CA ASN A 44 12.66 -4.52 0.33
C ASN A 44 11.44 -4.33 -0.60
N GLY A 45 11.32 -3.16 -1.25
CA GLY A 45 10.18 -2.80 -2.10
C GLY A 45 8.93 -2.33 -1.34
N TRP A 46 8.92 -2.39 -0.01
CA TRP A 46 7.82 -1.93 0.82
C TRP A 46 8.00 -0.50 1.28
N SER A 47 7.00 0.33 1.03
CA SER A 47 6.94 1.74 1.43
C SER A 47 6.07 1.92 2.68
N ALA A 48 6.61 2.61 3.68
CA ALA A 48 5.92 2.99 4.91
C ALA A 48 6.07 4.49 5.19
N ILE A 49 5.05 5.09 5.80
CA ILE A 49 5.04 6.52 6.18
C ILE A 49 4.71 6.61 7.67
N ARG A 50 5.75 6.67 8.51
CA ARG A 50 5.59 6.71 9.98
C ARG A 50 5.00 8.03 10.50
N ALA A 51 5.23 9.11 9.78
CA ALA A 51 4.79 10.44 10.19
C ALA A 51 3.27 10.63 10.10
N CYS A 52 2.51 9.74 9.44
CA CYS A 52 1.07 9.93 9.27
C CYS A 52 0.29 9.73 10.60
N GLY A 53 -0.89 10.35 10.67
CA GLY A 53 -1.77 10.31 11.85
C GLY A 53 -1.43 11.33 12.95
N GLN A 54 -0.21 11.86 12.97
CA GLN A 54 0.23 12.86 13.95
C GLN A 54 -0.40 14.23 13.67
N ALA A 55 -0.88 14.92 14.71
CA ALA A 55 -1.60 16.19 14.59
C ALA A 55 -0.66 17.40 14.42
N ASP A 56 0.58 17.29 14.90
CA ASP A 56 1.58 18.35 15.05
C ASP A 56 2.64 18.39 13.92
N ASN A 57 2.63 17.42 13.00
CA ASN A 57 3.60 17.32 11.89
C ASN A 57 3.36 18.34 10.72
N GLY A 58 2.41 19.27 10.89
CA GLY A 58 2.15 20.37 9.97
C GLY A 58 1.23 20.06 8.78
N LEU A 59 0.68 21.12 8.17
CA LEU A 59 -0.37 21.01 7.15
C LEU A 59 0.05 20.19 5.91
N LEU A 60 1.27 20.40 5.40
CA LEU A 60 1.72 19.73 4.18
C LEU A 60 1.96 18.23 4.38
N VAL A 61 2.45 17.81 5.56
CA VAL A 61 2.62 16.39 5.88
C VAL A 61 1.24 15.73 6.00
N ARG A 62 0.31 16.35 6.73
CA ARG A 62 -1.09 15.86 6.83
C ARG A 62 -1.76 15.75 5.47
N ALA A 63 -1.60 16.74 4.60
CA ALA A 63 -2.15 16.72 3.25
C ALA A 63 -1.50 15.64 2.36
N ALA A 64 -0.18 15.45 2.46
CA ALA A 64 0.53 14.39 1.75
C ALA A 64 0.09 12.99 2.23
N CYS A 65 -0.06 12.81 3.54
CA CYS A 65 -0.60 11.60 4.15
C CYS A 65 -2.04 11.32 3.69
N ALA A 66 -2.94 12.30 3.74
CA ALA A 66 -4.31 12.15 3.28
C ALA A 66 -4.41 11.73 1.80
N LYS A 67 -3.47 12.19 0.97
CA LYS A 67 -3.37 11.79 -0.44
C LYS A 67 -2.79 10.38 -0.63
N ALA A 68 -1.80 9.99 0.17
CA ALA A 68 -1.08 8.72 -0.01
C ALA A 68 -1.74 7.53 0.69
N LEU A 69 -2.25 7.76 1.91
CA LEU A 69 -2.81 6.80 2.84
C LEU A 69 -3.98 7.47 3.59
N PRO A 70 -5.18 7.58 2.98
CA PRO A 70 -6.30 8.24 3.62
C PRO A 70 -6.77 7.48 4.87
N LEU A 71 -7.19 8.24 5.90
CA LEU A 71 -7.83 7.73 7.12
C LEU A 71 -6.97 6.75 7.94
N VAL A 72 -5.65 6.96 7.98
CA VAL A 72 -4.74 6.16 8.81
C VAL A 72 -4.60 6.69 10.23
N ASN A 73 -4.34 5.77 11.15
CA ASN A 73 -3.98 6.05 12.53
C ASN A 73 -2.55 6.59 12.65
N VAL A 74 -2.15 7.00 13.86
CA VAL A 74 -0.73 7.12 14.22
C VAL A 74 -0.05 5.76 14.12
N PHE A 75 1.25 5.75 13.81
CA PHE A 75 1.99 4.52 13.51
C PHE A 75 2.02 3.52 14.67
N GLU A 76 1.96 4.03 15.90
CA GLU A 76 1.93 3.27 17.16
C GLU A 76 0.62 2.51 17.37
N GLU A 77 -0.47 2.93 16.72
CA GLU A 77 -1.77 2.26 16.79
C GLU A 77 -1.96 1.30 15.60
N ALA A 78 -1.52 1.72 14.41
CA ALA A 78 -1.49 0.87 13.24
C ALA A 78 -0.35 1.25 12.30
N ALA A 79 0.53 0.27 12.04
CA ALA A 79 1.62 0.41 11.09
C ALA A 79 1.22 -0.14 9.71
N TYR A 80 1.59 0.59 8.66
CA TYR A 80 1.20 0.29 7.29
C TYR A 80 2.42 0.19 6.37
N TRP A 81 2.47 -0.87 5.56
CA TRP A 81 3.39 -0.99 4.44
C TRP A 81 2.61 -1.25 3.17
N THR A 82 3.07 -0.65 2.08
CA THR A 82 2.51 -0.91 0.76
C THR A 82 3.59 -1.23 -0.26
N THR A 83 3.28 -2.12 -1.20
CA THR A 83 4.14 -2.38 -2.35
C THR A 83 3.31 -2.56 -3.61
N THR A 84 3.85 -2.10 -4.73
CA THR A 84 3.36 -2.36 -6.09
C THR A 84 4.39 -3.08 -6.93
N THR A 85 5.51 -3.49 -6.34
CA THR A 85 6.62 -4.14 -7.05
C THR A 85 7.13 -5.39 -6.33
N ASP A 86 7.68 -6.33 -7.10
CA ASP A 86 8.42 -7.47 -6.59
C ASP A 86 9.89 -7.11 -6.24
N ALA A 87 10.65 -8.10 -5.77
CA ALA A 87 12.05 -8.00 -5.38
C ALA A 87 12.99 -7.55 -6.51
N SER A 88 12.57 -7.71 -7.78
CA SER A 88 13.32 -7.26 -8.95
C SER A 88 12.94 -5.84 -9.39
N GLY A 89 12.01 -5.19 -8.69
CA GLY A 89 11.49 -3.88 -9.05
C GLY A 89 10.43 -3.91 -10.16
N GLN A 90 9.98 -5.10 -10.59
CA GLN A 90 8.91 -5.22 -11.56
C GLN A 90 7.54 -5.04 -10.90
N LYS A 91 6.58 -4.46 -11.62
CA LYS A 91 5.21 -4.29 -11.12
C LYS A 91 4.58 -5.64 -10.77
N LEU A 92 3.88 -5.68 -9.64
CA LEU A 92 3.04 -6.79 -9.25
C LEU A 92 1.86 -6.90 -10.21
N ALA A 93 1.83 -8.01 -10.93
CA ALA A 93 0.81 -8.35 -11.93
C ALA A 93 0.22 -9.74 -11.71
N GLY A 94 -1.10 -9.83 -11.73
CA GLY A 94 -1.88 -11.04 -11.44
C GLY A 94 -1.69 -12.25 -12.34
N ARG A 95 -1.08 -12.04 -13.52
CA ARG A 95 -0.71 -13.11 -14.45
C ARG A 95 0.46 -13.98 -13.94
N TYR A 96 1.17 -13.51 -12.92
CA TYR A 96 2.28 -14.23 -12.28
C TYR A 96 1.91 -14.65 -10.86
N GLY A 97 2.59 -15.68 -10.36
CA GLY A 97 2.56 -16.03 -8.94
C GLY A 97 3.74 -15.41 -8.20
N TYR A 98 3.52 -15.08 -6.93
CA TYR A 98 4.57 -14.57 -6.04
C TYR A 98 4.51 -15.26 -4.68
N VAL A 99 5.62 -15.25 -3.97
CA VAL A 99 5.74 -15.70 -2.59
C VAL A 99 6.21 -14.53 -1.74
N LEU A 100 5.51 -14.30 -0.63
CA LEU A 100 5.99 -13.49 0.49
C LEU A 100 6.36 -14.45 1.62
N ARG A 101 7.66 -14.62 1.85
CA ARG A 101 8.20 -15.55 2.84
C ARG A 101 8.62 -14.82 4.11
N PHE A 102 7.96 -15.15 5.22
CA PHE A 102 8.40 -14.76 6.55
C PHE A 102 9.26 -15.88 7.13
N ALA A 103 10.51 -15.59 7.49
CA ALA A 103 11.36 -16.54 8.20
C ALA A 103 10.74 -16.93 9.56
N ALA A 104 11.25 -18.01 10.18
CA ALA A 104 10.76 -18.47 11.47
C ALA A 104 10.80 -17.35 12.52
N GLY A 105 9.66 -17.10 13.18
CA GLY A 105 9.52 -16.02 14.16
C GLY A 105 9.51 -14.60 13.60
N GLN A 106 9.50 -14.41 12.27
CA GLN A 106 9.53 -13.09 11.62
C GLN A 106 8.16 -12.65 11.06
N LEU A 107 7.07 -13.32 11.44
CA LEU A 107 5.72 -12.77 11.23
C LEU A 107 5.60 -11.40 11.93
N PRO A 108 4.74 -10.49 11.45
CA PRO A 108 4.65 -9.14 12.00
C PRO A 108 4.32 -9.16 13.52
N PRO A 109 5.22 -8.68 14.38
CA PRO A 109 5.00 -8.67 15.83
C PRO A 109 3.94 -7.64 16.18
N ASN A 110 2.98 -8.02 17.02
CA ASN A 110 1.83 -7.19 17.36
C ASN A 110 1.15 -7.66 18.64
N ASP A 111 0.36 -6.77 19.25
CA ASP A 111 -0.46 -7.04 20.44
C ASP A 111 -1.96 -7.11 20.10
N ALA A 112 -2.33 -7.13 18.82
CA ALA A 112 -3.73 -7.28 18.39
C ALA A 112 -3.88 -8.22 17.18
N PHE A 113 -3.60 -7.72 15.97
CA PHE A 113 -3.52 -8.55 14.78
C PHE A 113 -2.76 -7.89 13.64
N TRP A 114 -2.40 -8.67 12.62
CA TRP A 114 -1.96 -8.15 11.33
C TRP A 114 -2.80 -8.70 10.17
N SER A 115 -2.81 -7.96 9.06
CA SER A 115 -3.43 -8.41 7.81
C SER A 115 -2.65 -7.99 6.58
N LEU A 116 -2.60 -8.86 5.59
CA LEU A 116 -2.11 -8.62 4.24
C LEU A 116 -3.28 -8.64 3.27
N THR A 117 -3.47 -7.56 2.53
CA THR A 117 -4.59 -7.36 1.61
C THR A 117 -4.08 -6.99 0.22
N PRO A 118 -4.54 -7.67 -0.85
CA PRO A 118 -4.37 -7.20 -2.21
C PRO A 118 -5.48 -6.21 -2.57
N THR A 119 -5.09 -5.17 -3.28
CA THR A 119 -5.96 -4.09 -3.75
C THR A 119 -5.65 -3.83 -5.22
N ASP A 120 -6.52 -3.09 -5.90
CA ASP A 120 -6.11 -2.50 -7.18
C ASP A 120 -4.97 -1.48 -6.97
N VAL A 121 -4.41 -0.95 -8.06
CA VAL A 121 -3.31 0.01 -7.98
C VAL A 121 -3.70 1.34 -7.31
N ALA A 122 -5.00 1.64 -7.20
CA ALA A 122 -5.53 2.82 -6.50
C ALA A 122 -5.74 2.57 -5.00
N GLY A 123 -5.74 1.32 -4.54
CA GLY A 123 -5.89 0.92 -3.15
C GLY A 123 -7.31 0.44 -2.77
N TYR A 124 -8.19 0.21 -3.75
CA TYR A 124 -9.52 -0.32 -3.49
C TYR A 124 -9.52 -1.85 -3.37
N MET A 125 -10.42 -2.35 -2.53
CA MET A 125 -10.59 -3.79 -2.33
C MET A 125 -11.07 -4.46 -3.62
N VAL A 126 -10.48 -5.60 -3.95
CA VAL A 126 -10.85 -6.38 -5.13
C VAL A 126 -11.57 -7.66 -4.69
N ASN A 127 -12.75 -7.88 -5.24
CA ASN A 127 -13.50 -9.10 -4.99
C ASN A 127 -12.83 -10.30 -5.66
N ASN A 128 -12.89 -11.45 -4.99
CA ASN A 128 -12.45 -12.73 -5.53
C ASN A 128 -13.47 -13.82 -5.20
N SER A 129 -13.53 -14.86 -6.03
CA SER A 129 -14.48 -15.98 -5.90
C SER A 129 -14.26 -16.82 -4.65
N ALA A 130 -13.06 -16.79 -4.06
CA ALA A 130 -12.75 -17.49 -2.82
C ALA A 130 -13.24 -16.75 -1.57
N HIS A 131 -13.84 -15.55 -1.72
CA HIS A 131 -14.24 -14.67 -0.61
C HIS A 131 -13.14 -14.44 0.43
N ARG A 132 -11.87 -14.47 -0.02
CA ARG A 132 -10.68 -14.31 0.82
C ARG A 132 -9.97 -13.04 0.45
N SER A 133 -10.33 -11.93 1.08
CA SER A 133 -9.76 -10.60 0.78
C SER A 133 -8.47 -10.31 1.54
N SER A 134 -8.11 -11.12 2.54
CA SER A 134 -6.87 -10.94 3.29
C SER A 134 -6.39 -12.24 3.93
N VAL A 135 -5.13 -12.23 4.37
CA VAL A 135 -4.56 -13.22 5.29
C VAL A 135 -3.90 -12.51 6.47
N GLY A 136 -3.88 -13.17 7.62
CA GLY A 136 -3.30 -12.66 8.86
C GLY A 136 -2.96 -13.78 9.83
N ASP A 137 -2.60 -13.41 11.05
CA ASP A 137 -2.43 -14.35 12.17
C ASP A 137 -3.67 -15.20 12.44
N ARG A 138 -4.87 -14.65 12.24
CA ARG A 138 -6.15 -15.34 12.39
C ARG A 138 -6.51 -16.27 11.22
N SER A 139 -5.70 -16.31 10.16
CA SER A 139 -5.95 -17.17 8.99
C SER A 139 -5.46 -18.60 9.15
N ASN A 140 -4.97 -18.97 10.34
CA ASN A 140 -4.45 -20.31 10.63
C ASN A 140 -3.41 -20.76 9.59
N LEU A 141 -2.41 -19.93 9.30
CA LEU A 141 -1.40 -20.21 8.27
C LEU A 141 -0.58 -21.46 8.61
N ALA A 142 -0.28 -22.28 7.60
CA ALA A 142 0.62 -23.41 7.71
C ALA A 142 2.08 -22.92 7.82
N LYS A 143 2.82 -23.50 8.76
CA LYS A 143 4.26 -23.32 8.88
C LYS A 143 4.99 -24.38 8.07
N ASN A 144 6.12 -24.00 7.49
CA ASN A 144 7.07 -24.92 6.88
C ASN A 144 7.85 -25.69 7.96
N VAL A 145 8.61 -26.70 7.55
CA VAL A 145 9.44 -27.54 8.45
C VAL A 145 10.45 -26.71 9.23
N ASP A 146 11.02 -25.68 8.61
CA ASP A 146 11.96 -24.75 9.26
C ASP A 146 11.29 -23.67 10.12
N GLY A 147 9.95 -23.72 10.27
CA GLY A 147 9.16 -22.76 11.05
C GLY A 147 8.80 -21.46 10.32
N SER A 148 9.27 -21.27 9.09
CA SER A 148 8.87 -20.13 8.24
C SER A 148 7.42 -20.24 7.78
N VAL A 149 6.88 -19.14 7.24
CA VAL A 149 5.55 -19.07 6.62
C VAL A 149 5.66 -18.44 5.25
N ASP A 150 5.26 -19.19 4.22
CA ASP A 150 5.16 -18.68 2.85
C ASP A 150 3.71 -18.30 2.56
N ILE A 151 3.47 -17.07 2.13
CA ILE A 151 2.17 -16.62 1.61
C ILE A 151 2.24 -16.61 0.08
N TYR A 152 1.35 -17.37 -0.54
CA TYR A 152 1.27 -17.49 -1.99
C TYR A 152 0.29 -16.45 -2.57
N LEU A 153 0.80 -15.55 -3.38
CA LEU A 153 0.07 -14.42 -3.96
C LEU A 153 -0.19 -14.73 -5.44
N GLN A 154 -1.36 -15.30 -5.74
CA GLN A 154 -1.68 -15.76 -7.10
C GLN A 154 -3.16 -15.57 -7.39
N HIS A 155 -3.53 -15.39 -8.67
CA HIS A 155 -4.93 -15.25 -9.06
C HIS A 155 -5.74 -16.54 -8.84
N GLN A 156 -5.16 -17.68 -9.17
CA GLN A 156 -5.75 -19.00 -8.95
C GLN A 156 -5.07 -19.68 -7.75
N ALA A 157 -5.80 -20.58 -7.09
CA ALA A 157 -5.27 -21.32 -5.95
C ALA A 157 -4.15 -22.26 -6.40
N PRO A 158 -2.94 -22.18 -5.79
CA PRO A 158 -1.89 -23.16 -6.02
C PRO A 158 -2.25 -24.48 -5.32
N ALA A 159 -2.20 -25.58 -6.06
CA ALA A 159 -2.55 -26.91 -5.56
C ALA A 159 -1.72 -27.31 -4.33
N GLY A 160 -2.39 -27.75 -3.26
CA GLY A 160 -1.77 -28.18 -2.01
C GLY A 160 -1.20 -27.04 -1.15
N ARG A 161 -1.42 -25.79 -1.55
CA ARG A 161 -0.93 -24.56 -0.89
C ARG A 161 -2.06 -23.58 -0.56
N GLU A 162 -3.30 -24.03 -0.65
CA GLU A 162 -4.53 -23.23 -0.50
C GLU A 162 -4.61 -22.56 0.87
N ARG A 163 -4.09 -23.23 1.91
CA ARG A 163 -4.10 -22.71 3.28
C ARG A 163 -3.34 -21.38 3.42
N ASN A 164 -2.24 -21.21 2.70
CA ASN A 164 -1.44 -19.98 2.73
C ASN A 164 -1.64 -19.10 1.48
N TRP A 165 -2.61 -19.42 0.65
CA TRP A 165 -2.89 -18.69 -0.58
C TRP A 165 -3.71 -17.43 -0.30
N LEU A 166 -3.28 -16.31 -0.87
CA LEU A 166 -4.02 -15.07 -0.92
C LEU A 166 -4.37 -14.76 -2.40
N PRO A 167 -5.67 -14.78 -2.77
CA PRO A 167 -6.10 -14.46 -4.13
C PRO A 167 -5.71 -13.05 -4.54
N THR A 168 -5.06 -12.90 -5.69
CA THR A 168 -4.75 -11.58 -6.28
C THR A 168 -5.68 -11.28 -7.46
N PRO A 169 -5.88 -9.99 -7.81
CA PRO A 169 -6.53 -9.62 -9.07
C PRO A 169 -5.77 -10.19 -10.27
N ALA A 170 -6.41 -10.34 -11.43
CA ALA A 170 -5.73 -10.71 -12.68
C ALA A 170 -4.89 -9.55 -13.26
N ALA A 171 -5.26 -8.31 -12.92
CA ALA A 171 -4.59 -7.08 -13.32
C ALA A 171 -3.35 -6.78 -12.46
N ASP A 172 -2.72 -5.63 -12.72
CA ASP A 172 -1.73 -5.06 -11.80
C ASP A 172 -2.39 -4.76 -10.44
N PHE A 173 -1.66 -5.01 -9.36
CA PHE A 173 -2.20 -4.90 -8.01
C PHE A 173 -1.21 -4.26 -7.04
N LYS A 174 -1.74 -3.84 -5.90
CA LYS A 174 -0.99 -3.30 -4.77
C LYS A 174 -1.24 -4.18 -3.55
N LEU A 175 -0.19 -4.46 -2.80
CA LEU A 175 -0.30 -5.11 -1.49
C LEU A 175 -0.26 -4.06 -0.38
N MET A 176 -1.07 -4.30 0.65
CA MET A 176 -1.07 -3.52 1.87
C MET A 176 -0.97 -4.46 3.07
N LEU A 177 0.13 -4.36 3.80
CA LEU A 177 0.32 -4.98 5.10
C LEU A 177 -0.08 -3.97 6.18
N ARG A 178 -0.91 -4.41 7.11
CA ARG A 178 -1.34 -3.63 8.28
C ARG A 178 -1.01 -4.41 9.54
N VAL A 179 -0.45 -3.74 10.53
CA VAL A 179 -0.16 -4.32 11.85
C VAL A 179 -0.77 -3.42 12.90
N TYR A 180 -1.70 -3.94 13.68
CA TYR A 180 -2.45 -3.21 14.71
C TYR A 180 -1.82 -3.47 16.07
N LEU A 181 -1.60 -2.40 16.85
CA LEU A 181 -0.75 -2.42 18.04
C LEU A 181 0.61 -3.09 17.73
N PRO A 182 1.40 -2.51 16.81
CA PRO A 182 2.68 -3.09 16.40
C PRO A 182 3.65 -3.25 17.59
N GLY A 183 4.35 -4.39 17.61
CA GLY A 183 5.33 -4.69 18.66
C GLY A 183 6.59 -3.83 18.57
N GLY A 184 7.43 -3.91 19.62
CA GLY A 184 8.60 -3.04 19.80
C GLY A 184 9.55 -2.94 18.61
N SER A 185 9.84 -4.07 17.92
CA SER A 185 10.75 -4.06 16.76
C SER A 185 10.19 -3.34 15.53
N ILE A 186 8.86 -3.23 15.41
CA ILE A 186 8.25 -2.36 14.40
C ILE A 186 8.41 -0.90 14.83
N LEU A 187 8.15 -0.59 16.10
CA LEU A 187 8.20 0.78 16.61
C LEU A 187 9.62 1.36 16.54
N ASP A 188 10.65 0.58 16.92
CA ASP A 188 12.06 1.00 16.86
C ASP A 188 12.66 0.98 15.45
N GLY A 189 11.96 0.38 14.48
CA GLY A 189 12.38 0.34 13.07
C GLY A 189 13.34 -0.78 12.69
N THR A 190 13.59 -1.73 13.57
CA THR A 190 14.43 -2.90 13.27
C THR A 190 13.70 -3.97 12.44
N TYR A 191 12.36 -4.04 12.54
CA TYR A 191 11.54 -4.95 11.75
C TYR A 191 11.49 -4.53 10.27
N GLN A 192 11.77 -5.47 9.37
CA GLN A 192 11.67 -5.28 7.94
C GLN A 192 10.72 -6.31 7.33
N VAL A 193 9.78 -5.83 6.52
CA VAL A 193 8.92 -6.72 5.73
C VAL A 193 9.80 -7.40 4.66
N PRO A 194 9.74 -8.74 4.51
CA PRO A 194 10.50 -9.42 3.49
C PRO A 194 10.05 -9.02 2.08
N PRO A 195 10.94 -9.08 1.07
CA PRO A 195 10.57 -8.74 -0.29
C PRO A 195 9.55 -9.75 -0.85
N VAL A 196 8.70 -9.28 -1.76
CA VAL A 196 7.79 -10.15 -2.53
C VAL A 196 8.58 -10.74 -3.69
N VAL A 197 8.69 -12.06 -3.77
CA VAL A 197 9.51 -12.72 -4.80
C VAL A 197 8.59 -13.37 -5.83
N LYS A 198 8.83 -13.10 -7.11
CA LYS A 198 8.12 -13.76 -8.21
C LYS A 198 8.49 -15.24 -8.26
N GLU A 199 7.49 -16.12 -8.37
CA GLU A 199 7.74 -17.54 -8.58
C GLU A 199 8.32 -17.78 -9.98
N LEU A 200 9.44 -18.49 -10.02
CA LEU A 200 9.95 -19.08 -11.25
C LEU A 200 9.08 -20.29 -11.56
N ARG A 201 8.39 -20.26 -12.70
CA ARG A 201 7.67 -21.42 -13.23
C ARG A 201 8.65 -22.39 -13.88
#